data_AF-A0A1I6WKV8-F1
#
_entry.id   AF-A0A1I6WKV8-F1
#
_cell.length_a   1.000
_cell.length_b   1.000
_cell.length_c   1.000
_cell.angle_alpha   90.00
_cell.angle_beta   90.00
_cell.angle_gamma   90.00
#
_symmetry.space_group_name_H-M   'P 1'
#
loop_
_entity.id
_entity.type
_entity.pdbx_description
1 polymer ?
#
loop_
_entity_poly.entity_id
_entity_poly.type
_entity_poly.pdbx_seq_one_letter_code
_entity_poly.pdbx_strand_id
1 'polypeptide(L)'
;MEMSPDLVMDGLRGLAAVLSIGSSVKNLSQKNQLQPAQALEKFKETATPEQLKQLQDPQVVQSTIGMMVITQRLLSQLADEADKCERTYIEARGRAKTDRALDEAKEKAQKCMCRVLRDIRGHNNGNLPGQIFEDWWDAYQCP
;
A
#
# COMPACT_ATOMS: atom_id res chain seq x y z
N MET A 1 13.88 -11.56 -17.21
CA MET A 1 12.73 -12.26 -16.60
C MET A 1 11.58 -11.28 -16.63
N GLU A 2 10.66 -11.44 -17.57
CA GLU A 2 9.46 -10.59 -17.65
C GLU A 2 8.50 -11.03 -16.54
N MET A 3 8.13 -10.11 -15.65
CA MET A 3 7.10 -10.36 -14.64
C MET A 3 5.74 -10.51 -15.35
N SER A 4 5.02 -11.60 -15.04
CA SER A 4 3.69 -11.84 -15.59
C SER A 4 2.72 -10.68 -15.29
N PRO A 5 1.81 -10.33 -16.21
CA PRO A 5 0.78 -9.30 -16.00
C PRO A 5 -0.12 -9.52 -14.77
N ASP A 6 -0.24 -10.77 -14.32
CA ASP A 6 -0.96 -11.14 -13.10
C ASP A 6 -0.23 -10.72 -11.80
N LEU A 7 1.09 -10.54 -11.82
CA LEU A 7 1.86 -10.02 -10.66
C LEU A 7 1.59 -8.53 -10.40
N VAL A 8 1.32 -7.76 -11.44
CA VAL A 8 0.94 -6.34 -11.32
C VAL A 8 -0.42 -6.20 -10.61
N MET A 9 -1.33 -7.15 -10.82
CA MET A 9 -2.64 -7.19 -10.15
C MET A 9 -2.54 -7.48 -8.65
N ASP A 10 -1.69 -8.45 -8.26
CA ASP A 10 -1.48 -8.76 -6.84
C ASP A 10 -0.72 -7.65 -6.12
N GLY A 11 0.17 -6.94 -6.82
CA GLY A 11 0.82 -5.72 -6.32
C GLY A 11 -0.20 -4.64 -5.93
N LEU A 12 -1.16 -4.34 -6.81
CA LEU A 12 -2.15 -3.25 -6.61
C LEU A 12 -2.99 -3.42 -5.34
N ARG A 13 -3.27 -4.67 -4.95
CA ARG A 13 -4.02 -5.02 -3.73
C ARG A 13 -3.22 -4.87 -2.44
N GLY A 14 -1.91 -5.04 -2.51
CA GLY A 14 -1.06 -5.03 -1.34
C GLY A 14 -0.91 -3.63 -0.72
N LEU A 15 -0.71 -2.61 -1.56
CA LEU A 15 -0.38 -1.26 -1.08
C LEU A 15 -1.50 -0.65 -0.23
N ALA A 16 -2.75 -0.69 -0.70
CA ALA A 16 -3.89 -0.13 0.03
C ALA A 16 -4.10 -0.83 1.38
N ALA A 17 -4.02 -2.17 1.39
CA ALA A 17 -4.15 -2.97 2.61
C ALA A 17 -3.05 -2.63 3.64
N VAL A 18 -1.79 -2.56 3.20
CA VAL A 18 -0.66 -2.24 4.08
C VAL A 18 -0.73 -0.81 4.60
N LEU A 19 -1.15 0.15 3.77
CA LEU A 19 -1.37 1.54 4.22
C LEU A 19 -2.51 1.63 5.24
N SER A 20 -3.59 0.87 5.05
CA SER A 20 -4.71 0.80 5.98
C SER A 20 -4.29 0.23 7.35
N ILE A 21 -3.46 -0.83 7.34
CA ILE A 21 -2.82 -1.37 8.56
C ILE A 21 -1.94 -0.30 9.21
N GLY A 22 -1.07 0.35 8.43
CA GLY A 22 -0.20 1.44 8.92
C GLY A 22 -0.97 2.59 9.57
N SER A 23 -2.06 3.04 8.94
CA SER A 23 -2.96 4.07 9.48
C SER A 23 -3.59 3.63 10.81
N SER A 24 -4.04 2.38 10.89
CA SER A 24 -4.66 1.81 12.08
C SER A 24 -3.68 1.68 13.24
N VAL A 25 -2.46 1.18 12.97
CA VAL A 25 -1.37 1.09 13.94
C VAL A 25 -0.94 2.48 14.41
N LYS A 26 -0.83 3.46 13.50
CA LYS A 26 -0.52 4.85 13.86
C LYS A 26 -1.56 5.45 14.78
N ASN A 27 -2.84 5.25 14.48
CA ASN A 27 -3.94 5.72 15.31
C ASN A 27 -3.90 5.07 16.71
N LEU A 28 -3.66 3.76 16.79
CA LEU A 28 -3.51 3.05 18.06
C LEU A 28 -2.31 3.57 18.87
N SER A 29 -1.17 3.79 18.21
CA SER A 29 0.03 4.37 18.82
C SER A 29 -0.26 5.74 19.42
N GLN A 30 -0.92 6.63 18.67
CA GLN A 30 -1.27 7.98 19.15
C GLN A 30 -2.30 7.96 20.28
N LYS A 31 -3.39 7.20 20.12
CA LYS A 31 -4.49 7.14 21.09
C LYS A 31 -4.06 6.56 22.44
N ASN A 32 -3.17 5.58 22.42
CA ASN A 32 -2.76 4.83 23.61
C ASN A 32 -1.32 5.18 24.05
N GLN A 33 -0.66 6.15 23.41
CA GLN A 33 0.75 6.51 23.65
C GLN A 33 1.71 5.31 23.60
N LEU A 34 1.47 4.40 22.66
CA LEU A 34 2.25 3.16 22.51
C LEU A 34 3.41 3.36 21.55
N GLN A 35 4.52 2.67 21.80
CA GLN A 35 5.59 2.54 20.81
C GLN A 35 5.09 1.76 19.59
N PRO A 36 5.67 1.96 18.39
CA PRO A 36 5.23 1.31 17.16
C PRO A 36 5.03 -0.22 17.27
N ALA A 37 5.99 -0.93 17.86
CA ALA A 37 5.90 -2.37 18.03
C ALA A 37 4.73 -2.78 18.95
N GLN A 38 4.50 -2.06 20.03
CA GLN A 38 3.39 -2.31 20.96
C GLN A 38 2.03 -2.00 20.31
N ALA A 39 1.95 -0.93 19.52
CA ALA A 39 0.74 -0.59 18.76
C ALA A 39 0.42 -1.65 17.71
N LEU A 40 1.44 -2.23 17.07
CA LEU A 40 1.27 -3.32 16.12
C LEU A 40 0.77 -4.60 16.81
N GLU A 41 1.34 -4.98 17.95
CA GLU A 41 0.83 -6.14 18.70
C GLU A 41 -0.62 -5.94 19.15
N LYS A 42 -0.95 -4.74 19.65
CA LYS A 42 -2.33 -4.40 20.00
C LYS A 42 -3.26 -4.41 18.78
N PHE A 43 -2.78 -4.00 17.61
CA PHE A 43 -3.57 -4.06 16.38
C PHE A 43 -3.92 -5.50 16.00
N LYS A 44 -2.98 -6.44 16.14
CA LYS A 44 -3.18 -7.87 15.82
C LYS A 44 -4.33 -8.51 16.62
N GLU A 45 -4.61 -8.02 17.82
CA GLU A 45 -5.74 -8.49 18.65
C GLU A 45 -7.11 -8.19 18.02
N THR A 46 -7.19 -7.15 17.19
CA THR A 46 -8.43 -6.66 16.56
C THR A 46 -8.42 -6.76 15.04
N ALA A 47 -7.31 -7.21 14.46
CA ALA A 47 -7.11 -7.29 13.02
C ALA A 47 -8.01 -8.37 12.40
N THR A 48 -8.47 -8.13 11.17
CA THR A 48 -9.22 -9.15 10.43
C THR A 48 -8.29 -10.30 10.01
N PRO A 49 -8.83 -11.49 9.68
CA PRO A 49 -8.02 -12.60 9.18
C PRO A 49 -7.14 -12.23 7.98
N GLU A 50 -7.63 -11.39 7.08
CA GLU A 50 -6.88 -10.91 5.90
C GLU A 50 -5.73 -10.00 6.31
N GLN A 51 -5.95 -9.08 7.26
CA GLN A 51 -4.90 -8.22 7.79
C GLN A 51 -3.83 -9.04 8.53
N LEU A 52 -4.25 -10.03 9.31
CA LEU A 52 -3.34 -10.97 9.96
C LEU A 52 -2.52 -11.75 8.95
N LYS A 53 -3.12 -12.19 7.83
CA LYS A 53 -2.39 -12.85 6.74
C LYS A 53 -1.32 -11.94 6.13
N GLN A 54 -1.61 -10.66 5.92
CA GLN A 54 -0.60 -9.69 5.44
C GLN A 54 0.55 -9.53 6.46
N LEU A 55 0.22 -9.50 7.76
CA LEU A 55 1.20 -9.37 8.84
C LEU A 55 2.03 -10.64 9.11
N GLN A 56 1.77 -11.75 8.40
CA GLN A 56 2.67 -12.92 8.41
C GLN A 56 3.95 -12.66 7.62
N ASP A 57 3.94 -11.69 6.70
CA ASP A 57 5.13 -11.27 5.97
C ASP A 57 5.98 -10.30 6.83
N PRO A 58 7.23 -10.66 7.17
CA PRO A 58 8.12 -9.80 7.92
C PRO A 58 8.37 -8.43 7.26
N GLN A 59 8.35 -8.35 5.93
CA GLN A 59 8.53 -7.09 5.21
C GLN A 59 7.34 -6.15 5.45
N VAL A 60 6.11 -6.67 5.49
CA VAL A 60 4.92 -5.88 5.83
C VAL A 60 5.01 -5.35 7.26
N VAL A 61 5.45 -6.18 8.20
CA VAL A 61 5.64 -5.78 9.61
C VAL A 61 6.66 -4.65 9.72
N GLN A 62 7.83 -4.80 9.11
CA GLN A 62 8.88 -3.78 9.12
C GLN A 62 8.40 -2.49 8.48
N SER A 63 7.71 -2.59 7.35
CA SER A 63 7.22 -1.43 6.62
C SER A 63 6.11 -0.69 7.36
N THR A 64 5.25 -1.43 8.06
CA THR A 64 4.24 -0.87 8.97
C THR A 64 4.88 -0.01 10.05
N ILE A 65 6.00 -0.45 10.62
CA ILE A 65 6.77 0.35 11.59
C ILE A 65 7.45 1.54 10.91
N GLY A 66 8.05 1.34 9.74
CA GLY A 66 8.72 2.39 8.97
C GLY A 66 7.79 3.54 8.58
N MET A 67 6.51 3.26 8.33
CA MET A 67 5.48 4.26 8.04
C MET A 67 5.11 5.14 9.24
N MET A 68 5.57 4.82 10.46
CA MET A 68 5.20 5.60 11.65
C MET A 68 5.77 7.03 11.67
N VAL A 69 6.68 7.39 10.76
CA VAL A 69 7.09 8.80 10.60
C VAL A 69 6.02 9.65 9.93
N ILE A 70 5.13 9.03 9.15
CA ILE A 70 4.05 9.69 8.41
C ILE A 70 2.91 10.02 9.38
N THR A 71 2.26 11.17 9.18
CA THR A 71 1.12 11.56 10.01
C THR A 71 -0.08 10.63 9.78
N GLN A 72 -0.89 10.41 10.83
CA GLN A 72 -2.08 9.55 10.72
C GLN A 72 -3.03 10.02 9.63
N ARG A 73 -3.29 11.34 9.55
CA ARG A 73 -4.16 11.93 8.55
C ARG A 73 -3.68 11.60 7.13
N LEU A 74 -2.39 11.76 6.88
CA LEU A 74 -1.80 11.48 5.57
C LEU A 74 -1.83 9.97 5.26
N LEU A 75 -1.49 9.10 6.22
CA LEU A 75 -1.59 7.64 6.02
C LEU A 75 -3.01 7.21 5.65
N SER A 76 -4.03 7.79 6.30
CA SER A 76 -5.43 7.53 5.95
C SER A 76 -5.76 8.00 4.54
N GLN A 77 -5.33 9.21 4.15
CA GLN A 77 -5.55 9.74 2.81
C GLN A 77 -4.88 8.87 1.73
N LEU A 78 -3.65 8.43 1.98
CA LEU A 78 -2.90 7.57 1.06
C LEU A 78 -3.53 6.18 0.95
N ALA A 79 -4.05 5.62 2.05
CA ALA A 79 -4.79 4.36 2.03
C ALA A 79 -6.07 4.47 1.18
N ASP A 80 -6.84 5.54 1.37
CA ASP A 80 -8.07 5.81 0.59
C ASP A 80 -7.76 6.04 -0.89
N GLU A 81 -6.67 6.74 -1.21
CA GLU A 81 -6.23 6.97 -2.58
C GLU A 81 -5.80 5.66 -3.24
N ALA A 82 -4.99 4.84 -2.57
CA ALA A 82 -4.58 3.54 -3.07
C ALA A 82 -5.79 2.60 -3.31
N ASP A 83 -6.73 2.52 -2.37
CA ASP A 83 -7.98 1.75 -2.55
C ASP A 83 -8.77 2.25 -3.77
N LYS A 84 -8.91 3.57 -3.90
CA LYS A 84 -9.58 4.17 -5.06
C LYS A 84 -8.87 3.86 -6.36
N CYS A 85 -7.53 3.91 -6.40
CA CYS A 85 -6.74 3.51 -7.58
C CYS A 85 -7.06 2.05 -7.97
N GLU A 86 -7.06 1.14 -7.00
CA GLU A 86 -7.34 -0.28 -7.21
C GLU A 86 -8.77 -0.51 -7.73
N ARG A 87 -9.77 0.06 -7.04
CA ARG A 87 -11.18 -0.07 -7.43
C ARG A 87 -11.45 0.47 -8.83
N THR A 88 -10.89 1.63 -9.15
CA THR A 88 -11.01 2.24 -10.48
C THR A 88 -10.43 1.32 -11.56
N TYR A 89 -9.30 0.68 -11.26
CA TYR A 89 -8.67 -0.26 -12.18
C TYR A 89 -9.50 -1.54 -12.36
N ILE A 90 -10.03 -2.13 -11.27
CA ILE A 90 -10.91 -3.31 -11.34
C ILE A 90 -12.13 -3.01 -12.21
N GLU A 91 -12.77 -1.85 -12.01
CA GLU A 91 -13.91 -1.42 -12.82
C GLU A 91 -13.54 -1.21 -14.29
N ALA A 92 -12.42 -0.55 -14.56
CA ALA A 92 -11.93 -0.31 -15.92
C ALA A 92 -11.58 -1.61 -16.64
N ARG A 93 -10.88 -2.53 -15.97
CA ARG A 93 -10.55 -3.87 -16.47
C ARG A 93 -11.82 -4.65 -16.80
N GLY A 94 -12.82 -4.64 -15.91
CA GLY A 94 -14.10 -5.34 -16.14
C GLY A 94 -14.89 -4.80 -17.34
N ARG A 95 -14.64 -3.54 -17.75
CA ARG A 95 -15.28 -2.89 -18.90
C ARG A 95 -14.42 -2.91 -20.17
N ALA A 96 -13.15 -3.27 -20.07
CA ALA A 96 -12.23 -3.28 -21.19
C ALA A 96 -12.62 -4.38 -22.18
N LYS A 97 -12.93 -4.00 -23.42
CA LYS A 97 -13.29 -4.93 -24.52
C LYS A 97 -12.14 -5.18 -25.49
N THR A 98 -11.02 -4.52 -25.30
CA THR A 98 -9.83 -4.60 -26.16
C THR A 98 -8.57 -4.55 -25.31
N ASP A 99 -7.49 -5.14 -25.82
CA ASP A 99 -6.19 -5.12 -25.15
C ASP A 99 -5.70 -3.69 -24.92
N ARG A 100 -5.91 -2.81 -25.89
CA ARG A 100 -5.60 -1.38 -25.75
C ARG A 100 -6.32 -0.73 -24.56
N ALA A 101 -7.61 -1.01 -24.38
CA ALA A 101 -8.37 -0.44 -23.25
C ALA A 101 -7.88 -1.00 -21.91
N LEU A 102 -7.44 -2.27 -21.90
CA LEU A 102 -6.83 -2.88 -20.72
C LEU A 102 -5.48 -2.23 -20.39
N ASP A 103 -4.63 -1.97 -21.39
CA ASP A 103 -3.34 -1.33 -21.19
C ASP A 103 -3.48 0.12 -20.73
N GLU A 104 -4.44 0.88 -21.28
CA GLU A 104 -4.77 2.22 -20.81
C GLU A 104 -5.27 2.21 -19.34
N ALA A 105 -6.01 1.17 -18.93
CA ALA A 105 -6.44 1.01 -17.54
C ALA A 105 -5.26 0.70 -16.61
N LYS A 106 -4.34 -0.18 -17.04
CA LYS A 106 -3.11 -0.52 -16.29
C LYS A 106 -2.20 0.71 -16.11
N GLU A 107 -1.94 1.45 -17.18
CA GLU A 107 -1.09 2.64 -17.15
C GLU A 107 -1.64 3.70 -16.19
N LYS A 108 -2.97 3.91 -16.21
CA LYS A 108 -3.64 4.83 -15.26
C LYS A 108 -3.50 4.35 -13.82
N ALA A 109 -3.68 3.05 -13.57
CA ALA A 109 -3.53 2.46 -12.24
C ALA A 109 -2.09 2.61 -11.71
N GLN A 110 -1.09 2.30 -12.53
CA GLN A 110 0.33 2.46 -12.20
C GLN A 110 0.64 3.92 -11.86
N LYS A 111 0.24 4.87 -12.71
CA LYS A 111 0.45 6.31 -12.44
C LYS A 111 -0.21 6.75 -11.13
N CYS A 112 -1.37 6.20 -10.80
CA CYS A 112 -2.08 6.47 -9.55
C CYS A 112 -1.29 5.95 -8.34
N MET A 113 -0.87 4.67 -8.35
CA MET A 113 -0.08 4.09 -7.26
C MET A 113 1.30 4.75 -7.11
N CYS A 114 1.95 5.14 -8.21
CA CYS A 114 3.22 5.86 -8.13
C CYS A 114 3.10 7.23 -7.47
N ARG A 115 1.93 7.89 -7.52
CA ARG A 115 1.71 9.12 -6.76
C ARG A 115 1.67 8.83 -5.27
N VAL A 116 0.92 7.80 -4.86
CA VAL A 116 0.88 7.34 -3.47
C VAL A 116 2.27 7.01 -2.95
N LEU A 117 3.05 6.21 -3.69
CA LEU A 117 4.41 5.85 -3.29
C LEU A 117 5.36 7.05 -3.25
N ARG A 118 5.23 8.00 -4.19
CA ARG A 118 6.04 9.23 -4.19
C ARG A 118 5.77 10.09 -2.96
N ASP A 119 4.51 10.21 -2.55
CA ASP A 119 4.14 10.96 -1.36
C ASP A 119 4.71 10.30 -0.10
N ILE A 120 4.62 8.97 0.01
CA ILE A 120 5.25 8.21 1.09
C ILE A 120 6.76 8.48 1.14
N ARG A 121 7.43 8.35 -0.02
CA ARG A 121 8.88 8.58 -0.15
C ARG A 121 9.28 10.00 0.24
N GLY A 122 8.51 11.00 -0.20
CA GLY A 122 8.73 12.40 0.13
C GLY A 122 8.63 12.69 1.63
N HIS A 123 7.68 12.05 2.32
CA HIS A 123 7.50 12.18 3.76
C HIS A 123 8.46 11.35 4.61
N ASN A 124 9.15 10.38 4.00
CA ASN A 124 10.12 9.51 4.65
C ASN A 124 11.56 9.82 4.20
N ASN A 125 11.88 11.11 4.09
CA ASN A 125 13.23 11.62 3.76
C ASN A 125 13.82 11.06 2.46
N GLY A 126 12.99 10.83 1.44
CA GLY A 126 13.42 10.34 0.15
C GLY A 126 13.57 8.81 0.06
N ASN A 127 13.21 8.07 1.10
CA ASN A 127 13.28 6.60 1.14
C ASN A 127 11.89 5.99 1.26
N LEU A 128 11.64 4.82 0.67
CA LEU A 128 10.43 4.08 0.96
C LEU A 128 10.58 3.27 2.27
N PRO A 129 9.47 3.00 2.99
CA PRO A 129 9.54 2.37 4.29
C PRO A 129 9.69 0.85 4.13
N GLY A 130 10.84 0.37 3.65
CA GLY A 130 11.15 -1.07 3.56
C GLY A 130 11.04 -1.68 2.16
N GLN A 131 11.56 -2.90 2.03
CA GLN A 131 11.75 -3.58 0.73
C GLN A 131 10.46 -3.76 -0.06
N ILE A 132 9.34 -4.12 0.59
CA ILE A 132 8.07 -4.34 -0.12
C ILE A 132 7.56 -3.08 -0.85
N PHE A 133 7.85 -1.88 -0.31
CA PHE A 133 7.50 -0.64 -0.98
C PHE A 133 8.42 -0.33 -2.16
N GLU A 134 9.71 -0.67 -2.06
CA GLU A 134 10.67 -0.61 -3.18
C GLU A 134 10.26 -1.59 -4.29
N ASP A 135 9.85 -2.81 -3.92
CA ASP A 135 9.37 -3.83 -4.86
C ASP A 135 8.11 -3.33 -5.60
N TRP A 136 7.19 -2.65 -4.91
CA TRP A 136 6.04 -2.00 -5.56
C TRP A 136 6.44 -0.81 -6.43
N TRP A 137 7.43 -0.01 -6.02
CA TRP A 137 7.95 1.07 -6.84
C TRP A 137 8.47 0.55 -8.19
N ASP A 138 9.25 -0.53 -8.15
CA ASP A 138 9.80 -1.18 -9.34
C ASP A 138 8.70 -1.87 -10.16
N ALA A 139 7.78 -2.59 -9.51
CA ALA A 139 6.69 -3.29 -10.18
C ALA A 139 5.73 -2.34 -10.92
N TYR A 140 5.47 -1.15 -10.37
CA TYR A 140 4.68 -0.12 -11.04
C TYR A 140 5.49 0.75 -12.00
N GLN A 141 6.80 0.54 -12.09
CA GLN A 141 7.71 1.30 -12.93
C GLN A 141 7.64 2.80 -12.64
N CYS A 142 7.69 3.15 -11.35
CA CYS A 142 7.55 4.53 -10.92
C CYS A 142 8.78 5.37 -11.31
N PRO A 143 8.56 6.54 -11.96
CA PRO A 143 9.63 7.46 -12.33
C PRO A 143 10.05 8.38 -11.17
#